data_AF-A0A7S2PX28-F1
#
_entry.id   AF-A0A7S2PX28-F1
#
_cell.length_a   1.000
_cell.length_b   1.000
_cell.length_c   1.000
_cell.angle_alpha   90.00
_cell.angle_beta   90.00
_cell.angle_gamma   90.00
#
_symmetry.space_group_name_H-M   'P 1'
#
loop_
_entity.id
_entity.type
_entity.pdbx_description
1 polymer ?
#
loop_
_entity_poly.entity_id
_entity_poly.type
_entity_poly.pdbx_seq_one_letter_code
_entity_poly.pdbx_strand_id
1 'polypeptide(L)'
;RKFHGEHYHSSVTHRFWQQPRISDMLSTLALDGDTAYMVTSEILEMPSGAACIPQWHWDFLTFPQNYNTSFTTGTQIWWSSEEVDGNIGGGLAFLPGSHRWANSVDENASLHPCFAMNLFDKMSSECTQLLDREMVIPSLSPSDIVIFSRFTLHRSVARDPSVP
;
A
#
# COMPACT_ATOMS: atom_id res chain seq x y z
N ARG A 1 0.14 15.43 -2.90
CA ARG A 1 0.08 15.23 -4.37
C ARG A 1 0.70 13.86 -4.69
N LYS A 2 0.49 13.30 -5.91
CA LYS A 2 1.12 12.05 -6.37
C LYS A 2 2.07 12.33 -7.53
N PHE A 3 3.27 11.77 -7.47
CA PHE A 3 4.26 11.84 -8.56
C PHE A 3 4.67 10.41 -8.94
N HIS A 4 4.28 9.94 -10.12
CA HIS A 4 4.57 8.59 -10.62
C HIS A 4 5.91 8.58 -11.37
N GLY A 5 6.67 7.48 -11.25
CA GLY A 5 7.91 7.28 -12.02
C GLY A 5 9.12 8.05 -11.49
N GLU A 6 9.04 8.56 -10.26
CA GLU A 6 10.11 9.33 -9.63
C GLU A 6 11.46 8.60 -9.61
N HIS A 7 11.51 7.26 -9.56
CA HIS A 7 12.78 6.51 -9.60
C HIS A 7 13.59 6.70 -10.89
N TYR A 8 12.97 7.15 -11.99
CA TYR A 8 13.66 7.55 -13.21
C TYR A 8 14.10 9.02 -13.22
N HIS A 9 13.53 9.88 -12.37
CA HIS A 9 13.63 11.33 -12.49
C HIS A 9 14.08 12.06 -11.22
N SER A 10 14.05 11.38 -10.07
CA SER A 10 14.44 11.88 -8.77
C SER A 10 15.60 11.09 -8.20
N SER A 11 16.65 11.81 -7.87
CA SER A 11 17.83 11.25 -7.21
C SER A 11 17.51 10.65 -5.84
N VAL A 12 16.38 10.99 -5.21
CA VAL A 12 16.04 10.53 -3.85
C VAL A 12 15.50 9.10 -3.89
N THR A 13 14.51 8.83 -4.72
CA THR A 13 13.91 7.48 -4.88
C THR A 13 14.91 6.50 -5.49
N HIS A 14 15.71 6.95 -6.46
CA HIS A 14 16.80 6.16 -7.03
C HIS A 14 17.86 5.80 -5.96
N ARG A 15 18.34 6.78 -5.18
CA ARG A 15 19.33 6.54 -4.11
C ARG A 15 18.78 5.73 -2.95
N PHE A 16 17.49 5.85 -2.65
CA PHE A 16 16.81 5.03 -1.65
C PHE A 16 16.88 3.56 -2.03
N TRP A 17 16.63 3.23 -3.29
CA TRP A 17 16.72 1.86 -3.78
C TRP A 17 18.15 1.32 -3.73
N GLN A 18 19.12 2.13 -4.16
CA GLN A 18 20.52 1.69 -4.17
C GLN A 18 21.12 1.48 -2.77
N GLN A 19 20.37 1.74 -1.69
CA GLN A 19 20.83 1.41 -0.34
C GLN A 19 20.94 -0.13 -0.20
N PRO A 20 22.09 -0.66 0.25
CA PRO A 20 22.29 -2.10 0.43
C PRO A 20 21.19 -2.74 1.28
N ARG A 21 20.78 -2.08 2.37
CA ARG A 21 19.70 -2.57 3.24
C ARG A 21 18.37 -2.80 2.51
N ILE A 22 18.05 -1.98 1.50
CA ILE A 22 16.81 -2.11 0.73
C ILE A 22 16.96 -3.22 -0.31
N SER A 23 18.10 -3.26 -0.99
CA SER A 23 18.42 -4.31 -1.95
C SER A 23 18.45 -5.69 -1.30
N ASP A 24 19.18 -5.87 -0.20
CA ASP A 24 19.32 -7.14 0.51
C ASP A 24 17.97 -7.65 1.04
N MET A 25 17.16 -6.73 1.59
CA MET A 25 15.82 -7.03 2.07
C MET A 25 14.91 -7.49 0.94
N LEU A 26 14.96 -6.84 -0.23
CA LEU A 26 14.13 -7.24 -1.37
C LEU A 26 14.62 -8.52 -2.03
N SER A 27 15.93 -8.79 -2.04
CA SER A 27 16.47 -10.10 -2.42
C SER A 27 16.00 -11.20 -1.47
N THR A 28 15.86 -10.91 -0.17
CA THR A 28 15.35 -11.88 0.81
C THR A 28 13.85 -12.17 0.62
N LEU A 29 13.09 -11.17 0.15
CA LEU A 29 11.64 -11.28 -0.05
C LEU A 29 11.25 -11.76 -1.46
N ALA A 30 12.21 -11.82 -2.38
CA ALA A 30 11.98 -12.34 -3.73
C ALA A 30 11.71 -13.85 -3.68
N LEU A 31 10.97 -14.35 -4.67
CA LEU A 31 10.83 -15.80 -4.86
C LEU A 31 12.18 -16.41 -5.28
N ASP A 32 12.36 -17.70 -4.95
CA ASP A 32 13.56 -18.44 -5.34
C ASP A 32 13.77 -18.40 -6.86
N GLY A 33 14.94 -17.91 -7.28
CA GLY A 33 15.33 -17.79 -8.69
C GLY A 33 14.89 -16.48 -9.36
N ASP A 34 14.10 -15.64 -8.68
CA ASP A 34 13.70 -14.33 -9.19
C ASP A 34 14.66 -13.22 -8.76
N THR A 35 14.85 -12.23 -9.63
CA THR A 35 15.55 -10.99 -9.29
C THR A 35 14.53 -9.88 -9.05
N ALA A 36 14.49 -9.34 -7.84
CA ALA A 36 13.63 -8.20 -7.53
C ALA A 36 14.01 -6.99 -8.38
N TYR A 37 13.00 -6.30 -8.92
CA TYR A 37 13.17 -5.04 -9.63
C TYR A 37 12.04 -4.06 -9.27
N MET A 38 12.30 -2.77 -9.42
CA MET A 38 11.30 -1.74 -9.17
C MET A 38 10.31 -1.67 -10.33
N VAL A 39 9.02 -1.81 -10.02
CA VAL A 39 7.94 -1.62 -11.01
C VAL A 39 7.45 -0.17 -11.03
N THR A 40 7.34 0.46 -9.85
CA THR A 40 6.86 1.82 -9.69
C THR A 40 7.46 2.47 -8.44
N SER A 41 7.40 3.80 -8.37
CA SER A 41 7.76 4.57 -7.19
C SER A 41 6.91 5.84 -7.13
N GLU A 42 6.49 6.22 -5.93
CA GLU A 42 5.72 7.45 -5.70
C GLU A 42 6.21 8.15 -4.43
N ILE A 43 6.20 9.49 -4.47
CA ILE A 43 6.27 10.31 -3.26
C ILE A 43 4.85 10.78 -2.95
N LEU A 44 4.38 10.45 -1.75
CA LEU A 44 3.06 10.83 -1.27
C LEU A 44 3.21 11.95 -0.26
N GLU A 45 2.61 13.10 -0.56
CA GLU A 45 2.41 14.15 0.43
C GLU A 45 1.05 13.97 1.09
N MET A 46 1.05 13.91 2.42
CA MET A 46 -0.13 13.72 3.26
C MET A 46 -0.48 15.04 3.96
N PRO A 47 -1.19 15.98 3.30
CA PRO A 47 -1.59 17.22 3.94
C PRO A 47 -2.51 16.95 5.13
N SER A 48 -2.45 17.80 6.16
CA SER A 48 -3.18 17.57 7.41
C SER A 48 -4.71 17.42 7.23
N GLY A 49 -5.29 18.20 6.32
CA GLY A 49 -6.73 18.25 6.09
C GLY A 49 -7.28 17.32 5.00
N ALA A 50 -6.47 16.42 4.42
CA ALA A 50 -6.97 15.47 3.41
C ALA A 50 -6.07 14.24 3.30
N ALA A 51 -6.69 13.06 3.26
CA ALA A 51 -6.00 11.83 2.92
C ALA A 51 -5.66 11.80 1.41
N CYS A 52 -4.45 11.40 1.02
CA CYS A 52 -4.05 11.39 -0.39
C CYS A 52 -4.77 10.31 -1.23
N ILE A 53 -5.11 9.20 -0.58
CA ILE A 53 -5.84 8.03 -1.13
C ILE A 53 -6.83 7.57 -0.05
N PRO A 54 -7.97 8.24 0.12
CA PRO A 54 -8.90 7.93 1.21
C PRO A 54 -9.63 6.59 1.00
N GLN A 55 -9.68 6.09 -0.23
CA GLN A 55 -10.37 4.83 -0.53
C GLN A 55 -9.51 3.63 -0.13
N TRP A 56 -10.14 2.63 0.49
CA TRP A 56 -9.55 1.30 0.62
C TRP A 56 -9.32 0.69 -0.75
N HIS A 57 -8.13 0.15 -0.96
CA HIS A 57 -7.75 -0.44 -2.23
C HIS A 57 -6.66 -1.51 -2.06
N TRP A 58 -6.47 -2.25 -3.15
CA TRP A 58 -5.33 -3.12 -3.36
C TRP A 58 -4.50 -2.61 -4.54
N ASP A 59 -3.19 -2.55 -4.37
CA ASP A 59 -2.27 -2.13 -5.44
C ASP A 59 -2.20 -3.12 -6.60
N PHE A 60 -2.53 -4.39 -6.37
CA PHE A 60 -2.52 -5.37 -7.47
C PHE A 60 -3.54 -5.05 -8.57
N LEU A 61 -4.64 -4.37 -8.22
CA LEU A 61 -5.65 -3.94 -9.18
C LEU A 61 -5.27 -2.62 -9.87
N THR A 62 -4.37 -1.81 -9.28
CA THR A 62 -4.05 -0.44 -9.75
C THR A 62 -2.90 -0.42 -10.76
N PHE A 63 -1.97 -1.37 -10.63
CA PHE A 63 -0.82 -1.48 -11.51
C PHE A 63 -0.99 -2.72 -12.41
N PRO A 64 -1.73 -2.59 -13.54
CA PRO A 64 -1.86 -3.68 -14.50
C PRO A 64 -0.47 -3.99 -15.05
N GLN A 65 0.05 -5.17 -14.71
CA GLN A 65 1.26 -5.64 -15.36
C GLN A 65 0.87 -6.11 -16.76
N ASN A 66 1.43 -5.45 -17.77
CA ASN A 66 1.47 -5.97 -19.15
C ASN A 66 2.39 -7.20 -19.28
N TYR A 67 2.79 -7.81 -18.17
CA TYR A 67 3.63 -8.98 -18.11
C TYR A 67 2.82 -10.11 -17.48
N ASN A 68 2.96 -11.29 -18.07
CA ASN A 68 2.41 -12.57 -17.65
C ASN A 68 2.98 -13.07 -16.30
N THR A 69 3.34 -12.13 -15.42
CA THR A 69 3.72 -12.30 -14.03
C THR A 69 2.42 -12.26 -13.26
N SER A 70 1.94 -13.46 -13.01
CA SER A 70 0.71 -13.81 -12.31
C SER A 70 0.42 -12.93 -11.09
N PHE A 71 -0.85 -12.89 -10.69
CA PHE A 71 -1.38 -12.32 -9.44
C PHE A 71 -0.77 -12.94 -8.15
N THR A 72 0.45 -13.44 -8.21
CA THR A 72 1.11 -14.25 -7.20
C THR A 72 2.20 -13.49 -6.45
N THR A 73 2.74 -12.40 -7.00
CA THR A 73 3.89 -11.71 -6.42
C THR A 73 3.82 -10.19 -6.42
N GLY A 74 4.47 -9.62 -5.40
CA GLY A 74 4.86 -8.22 -5.35
C GLY A 74 4.78 -7.62 -3.95
N THR A 75 5.80 -6.82 -3.64
CA THR A 75 6.05 -6.23 -2.34
C THR A 75 6.08 -4.72 -2.47
N GLN A 76 5.40 -4.04 -1.56
CA GLN A 76 5.47 -2.60 -1.40
C GLN A 76 6.43 -2.25 -0.26
N ILE A 77 7.19 -1.19 -0.48
CA ILE A 77 8.00 -0.54 0.55
C ILE A 77 7.49 0.88 0.69
N TRP A 78 7.06 1.22 1.90
CA TRP A 78 6.72 2.57 2.25
C TRP A 78 7.70 3.10 3.29
N TRP A 79 8.35 4.21 2.97
CA TRP A 79 9.30 4.89 3.84
C TRP A 79 8.67 6.19 4.35
N SER A 80 8.63 6.37 5.67
CA SER A 80 8.12 7.61 6.25
C SER A 80 9.23 8.66 6.37
N SER A 81 9.02 9.84 5.78
CA SER A 81 9.88 11.00 6.00
C SER A 81 9.50 11.81 7.24
N GLU A 82 8.33 11.54 7.82
CA GLU A 82 7.75 12.28 8.94
C GLU A 82 7.29 11.33 10.04
N GLU A 83 6.93 11.88 11.19
CA GLU A 83 6.27 11.11 12.24
C GLU A 83 4.82 10.78 11.84
N VAL A 84 4.43 9.54 12.11
CA VAL A 84 3.07 9.01 11.97
C VAL A 84 2.61 8.56 13.35
N ASP A 85 1.49 9.11 13.81
CA ASP A 85 0.86 8.68 15.06
C ASP A 85 -0.19 7.62 14.74
N GLY A 86 -0.01 6.41 15.28
CA GLY A 86 -0.93 5.28 15.09
C GLY A 86 -2.37 5.51 15.58
N ASN A 87 -2.63 6.55 16.37
CA ASN A 87 -3.97 6.90 16.85
C ASN A 87 -4.61 8.04 16.06
N ILE A 88 -3.81 8.85 15.36
CA ILE A 88 -4.27 10.08 14.69
C ILE A 88 -4.23 9.92 13.17
N GLY A 89 -3.18 9.32 12.62
CA GLY A 89 -2.99 9.14 11.18
C GLY A 89 -1.82 9.97 10.62
N GLY A 90 -1.96 10.43 9.38
CA GLY A 90 -0.88 11.04 8.60
C GLY A 90 -0.05 10.05 7.79
N GLY A 91 -0.47 8.78 7.74
CA GLY A 91 0.19 7.71 7.04
C GLY A 91 -0.79 6.74 6.38
N LEU A 92 -0.37 5.50 6.25
CA LEU A 92 -1.21 4.41 5.74
C LEU A 92 -1.88 3.65 6.89
N ALA A 93 -3.15 3.30 6.69
CA ALA A 93 -3.85 2.30 7.49
C ALA A 93 -3.95 0.99 6.71
N PHE A 94 -3.82 -0.11 7.42
CA PHE A 94 -3.84 -1.45 6.85
C PHE A 94 -4.92 -2.29 7.51
N LEU A 95 -5.46 -3.24 6.77
CA LEU A 95 -6.31 -4.28 7.32
C LEU A 95 -5.51 -5.58 7.49
N PRO A 96 -5.15 -5.98 8.72
CA PRO A 96 -4.33 -7.17 8.95
C PRO A 96 -4.97 -8.44 8.36
N GLY A 97 -4.16 -9.28 7.70
CA GLY A 97 -4.62 -10.54 7.11
C GLY A 97 -5.34 -10.43 5.76
N SER A 98 -5.70 -9.22 5.32
CA SER A 98 -6.44 -8.99 4.06
C SER A 98 -5.73 -9.45 2.79
N HIS A 99 -4.41 -9.63 2.82
CA HIS A 99 -3.63 -10.23 1.72
C HIS A 99 -4.09 -11.63 1.33
N ARG A 100 -4.68 -12.39 2.26
CA ARG A 100 -5.21 -13.74 1.99
C ARG A 100 -6.48 -13.70 1.16
N TRP A 101 -7.22 -12.59 1.22
CA TRP A 101 -8.50 -12.44 0.53
C TRP A 101 -8.30 -12.18 -0.95
N ALA A 102 -7.18 -11.55 -1.34
CA ALA A 102 -6.84 -11.34 -2.74
C ALA A 102 -6.78 -12.66 -3.51
N ASN A 103 -6.26 -13.74 -2.90
CA ASN A 103 -6.26 -15.08 -3.50
C ASN A 103 -7.68 -15.68 -3.59
N SER A 104 -8.58 -15.31 -2.67
CA SER A 104 -9.98 -15.76 -2.70
C SER A 104 -10.82 -15.04 -3.78
N VAL A 105 -10.37 -13.89 -4.27
CA VAL A 105 -10.94 -13.24 -5.46
C VAL A 105 -10.77 -14.10 -6.72
N ASP A 106 -9.77 -15.00 -6.74
CA ASP A 106 -9.41 -15.85 -7.89
C ASP A 106 -10.23 -17.16 -7.97
N GLU A 107 -10.59 -17.78 -6.83
CA GLU A 107 -11.15 -19.14 -6.79
C GLU A 107 -12.68 -19.27 -6.61
N ASN A 108 -13.50 -18.37 -7.19
CA ASN A 108 -14.96 -18.37 -6.99
C ASN A 108 -15.40 -18.26 -5.51
N ALA A 109 -14.53 -17.80 -4.60
CA ALA A 109 -14.96 -17.56 -3.24
C ALA A 109 -15.99 -16.44 -3.24
N SER A 110 -17.08 -16.62 -2.49
CA SER A 110 -18.04 -15.57 -2.23
C SER A 110 -17.34 -14.50 -1.39
N LEU A 111 -16.61 -13.59 -2.04
CA LEU A 111 -16.11 -12.39 -1.40
C LEU A 111 -17.29 -11.75 -0.68
N HIS A 112 -17.09 -11.36 0.58
CA HIS A 112 -18.08 -10.55 1.27
C HIS A 112 -18.46 -9.39 0.34
N PRO A 113 -19.73 -8.95 0.27
CA PRO A 113 -20.17 -7.90 -0.67
C PRO A 113 -19.33 -6.61 -0.60
N CYS A 114 -18.71 -6.35 0.56
CA CYS A 114 -17.77 -5.25 0.78
C CYS A 114 -16.43 -5.37 0.02
N PHE A 115 -16.03 -6.58 -0.36
CA PHE A 115 -14.73 -6.91 -0.94
C PHE A 115 -14.81 -7.28 -2.42
N ALA A 116 -16.02 -7.44 -2.97
CA ALA A 116 -16.25 -7.78 -4.38
C ALA A 116 -16.10 -6.58 -5.34
N MET A 117 -15.50 -5.48 -4.88
CA MET A 117 -15.51 -4.21 -5.59
C MET A 117 -14.17 -3.93 -6.27
N ASN A 118 -14.23 -3.62 -7.56
CA ASN A 118 -13.10 -3.03 -8.28
C ASN A 118 -12.71 -1.69 -7.64
N LEU A 119 -11.43 -1.33 -7.75
CA LEU A 119 -10.81 -0.04 -7.37
C LEU A 119 -11.62 1.24 -7.69
N PHE A 120 -12.60 1.15 -8.58
CA PHE A 120 -13.32 2.26 -9.18
C PHE A 120 -14.76 2.41 -8.67
N ASP A 121 -15.33 1.38 -8.04
CA ASP A 121 -16.62 1.51 -7.38
C ASP A 121 -16.38 1.85 -5.91
N LYS A 122 -17.03 2.90 -5.42
CA LYS A 122 -16.92 3.28 -4.00
C LYS A 122 -17.53 2.19 -3.15
N MET A 123 -16.76 1.62 -2.24
CA MET A 123 -17.31 0.76 -1.18
C MET A 123 -18.48 1.46 -0.49
N SER A 124 -19.46 0.66 -0.06
CA SER A 124 -20.59 1.19 0.70
C SER A 124 -20.10 1.83 2.01
N SER A 125 -20.90 2.74 2.56
CA SER A 125 -20.62 3.39 3.85
C SER A 125 -20.46 2.36 4.97
N GLU A 126 -21.29 1.33 4.97
CA GLU A 126 -21.30 0.27 5.98
C GLU A 126 -20.00 -0.55 5.91
N CYS A 127 -19.57 -0.89 4.70
CA CYS A 127 -18.31 -1.59 4.46
C CYS A 127 -17.10 -0.76 4.88
N THR A 128 -17.08 0.52 4.52
CA THR A 128 -16.00 1.43 4.92
C THR A 128 -15.89 1.53 6.44
N GLN A 129 -17.03 1.72 7.13
CA GLN A 129 -17.06 1.78 8.59
C GLN A 129 -16.64 0.47 9.27
N LEU A 130 -16.97 -0.69 8.68
CA LEU A 130 -16.51 -1.98 9.19
C LEU A 130 -14.98 -2.05 9.14
N LEU A 131 -14.39 -1.70 8.00
CA LEU A 131 -12.94 -1.80 7.80
C LEU A 131 -12.18 -0.77 8.63
N ASP A 132 -12.71 0.44 8.76
CA ASP A 132 -12.12 1.48 9.60
C ASP A 132 -12.10 1.09 11.10
N ARG A 133 -12.96 0.18 11.55
CA ARG A 133 -12.93 -0.35 12.94
C ARG A 133 -11.84 -1.39 13.18
N GLU A 134 -11.42 -2.08 12.12
CA GLU A 134 -10.44 -3.16 12.19
C GLU A 134 -9.06 -2.74 11.68
N MET A 135 -8.95 -1.50 11.18
CA MET A 135 -7.70 -1.00 10.63
C MET A 135 -6.63 -0.79 11.70
N VAL A 136 -5.39 -0.90 11.25
CA VAL A 136 -4.19 -0.60 12.04
C VAL A 136 -3.40 0.47 11.31
N ILE A 137 -3.09 1.55 12.02
CA ILE A 137 -2.12 2.56 11.59
C ILE A 137 -0.84 2.31 12.39
N PRO A 138 0.28 1.97 11.74
CA PRO A 138 1.54 1.82 12.45
C PRO A 138 2.06 3.19 12.91
N SER A 139 2.49 3.28 14.17
CA SER A 139 3.26 4.44 14.64
C SER A 139 4.67 4.37 14.06
N LEU A 140 5.12 5.44 13.40
CA LEU A 140 6.41 5.50 12.71
C LEU A 140 7.16 6.76 13.05
N SER A 141 8.46 6.62 13.23
CA SER A 141 9.41 7.72 13.25
C SER A 141 9.92 8.02 11.83
N PRO A 142 10.45 9.23 11.58
CA PRO A 142 11.15 9.52 10.35
C PRO A 142 12.25 8.48 10.09
N SER A 143 12.31 7.95 8.86
CA SER A 143 13.20 6.86 8.43
C SER A 143 12.73 5.43 8.68
N ASP A 144 11.61 5.24 9.37
CA ASP A 144 11.00 3.92 9.48
C ASP A 144 10.43 3.46 8.13
N ILE A 145 10.39 2.14 7.96
CA ILE A 145 9.94 1.48 6.76
C ILE A 145 8.85 0.49 7.11
N VAL A 146 7.75 0.56 6.37
CA VAL A 146 6.71 -0.47 6.36
C VAL A 146 6.84 -1.27 5.08
N ILE A 147 6.85 -2.59 5.24
CA ILE A 147 6.86 -3.54 4.13
C ILE A 147 5.55 -4.28 4.16
N PHE A 148 4.87 -4.33 3.03
CA PHE A 148 3.60 -5.04 2.94
C PHE A 148 3.43 -5.66 1.56
N SER A 149 2.63 -6.73 1.49
CA SER A 149 2.27 -7.33 0.22
C SER A 149 1.36 -6.39 -0.56
N ARG A 150 1.51 -6.30 -1.89
CA ARG A 150 0.60 -5.54 -2.76
C ARG A 150 -0.86 -6.03 -2.73
N PHE A 151 -1.09 -7.19 -2.13
CA PHE A 151 -2.40 -7.79 -1.87
C PHE A 151 -3.02 -7.33 -0.55
N THR A 152 -2.31 -6.55 0.26
CA THR A 152 -2.82 -6.03 1.53
C THR A 152 -3.77 -4.87 1.25
N LEU A 153 -4.99 -4.96 1.77
CA LEU A 153 -5.95 -3.87 1.71
C LEU A 153 -5.47 -2.74 2.60
N HIS A 154 -5.37 -1.55 2.03
CA HIS A 154 -4.88 -0.37 2.73
C HIS A 154 -5.52 0.91 2.19
N ARG A 155 -5.39 1.99 2.95
CA ARG A 155 -5.80 3.35 2.58
C ARG A 155 -4.88 4.35 3.26
N SER A 156 -4.95 5.60 2.83
CA SER A 156 -4.31 6.69 3.55
C SER A 156 -5.27 7.29 4.59
N VAL A 157 -4.73 7.80 5.69
CA VAL A 157 -5.48 8.47 6.77
C VAL A 157 -4.92 9.87 6.96
N ALA A 158 -5.80 10.87 7.01
CA ALA A 158 -5.39 12.25 7.26
C ALA A 158 -4.77 12.41 8.65
N ARG A 159 -4.05 13.51 8.90
CA ARG A 159 -3.59 13.85 10.27
C ARG A 159 -4.71 14.45 11.12
N ASP A 160 -5.77 14.94 10.48
CA ASP A 160 -6.96 15.40 11.18
C ASP A 160 -7.95 14.23 11.31
N PRO A 161 -8.21 13.72 12.53
CA PRO A 161 -9.10 12.58 12.74
C PRO A 161 -10.58 12.92 12.45
N SER A 162 -10.91 14.20 12.26
CA SER A 162 -12.25 14.62 11.80
C SER A 162 -12.45 14.45 10.28
N VAL A 163 -11.37 14.18 9.54
CA VAL A 163 -11.40 13.95 8.09
C VAL A 163 -11.46 12.44 7.82
N PRO A 164 -12.53 11.93 7.19
CA PRO A 164 -12.76 10.50 7.00
C PRO A 164 -11.72 9.74 6.20
#